data_AF-A0AAU7Z3A3-F1
#
_entry.id   AF-A0AAU7Z3A3-F1
#
_cell.length_a   1.000
_cell.length_b   1.000
_cell.length_c   1.000
_cell.angle_alpha   90.00
_cell.angle_beta   90.00
_cell.angle_gamma   90.00
#
_symmetry.space_group_name_H-M   'P 1'
#
loop_
_entity.id
_entity.type
_entity.pdbx_description
1 polymer ?
#
loop_
_entity_poly.entity_id
_entity_poly.type
_entity_poly.pdbx_seq_one_letter_code
_entity_poly.pdbx_strand_id
1 'polypeptide(L)'
;MFSLIPTHLPLALRSPRVLIAIGATTAAAIGVASYALTRRRPSAEEIERERRELLARVGRITDGTIMDTMVAEVRQPALDLADDPEPVRPGPLTPDMIVYVYRIAGVTYECAQDVTMLADLVHGIRTDLPIQVRYAPQNPANSIVVAETWSGLRLGTYPNQTEVERRDAI
;
A
#
# COMPACT_ATOMS: atom_id res chain seq x y z
N MET A 1 35.49 28.20 -56.24
CA MET A 1 35.26 27.94 -54.80
C MET A 1 34.81 26.50 -54.69
N PHE A 2 35.70 25.61 -54.24
CA PHE A 2 35.52 24.15 -54.27
C PHE A 2 34.44 23.68 -53.29
N SER A 3 33.46 22.93 -53.79
CA SER A 3 32.51 22.18 -52.97
C SER A 3 33.17 20.87 -52.53
N LEU A 4 33.44 20.74 -51.23
CA LEU A 4 33.92 19.51 -50.59
C LEU A 4 32.75 18.84 -49.89
N ILE A 5 31.97 18.05 -50.63
CA ILE A 5 31.09 17.05 -50.03
C ILE A 5 31.69 15.69 -50.39
N PRO A 6 32.19 14.89 -49.44
CA PRO A 6 32.67 13.55 -49.73
C PRO A 6 31.48 12.62 -49.95
N THR A 7 31.09 12.39 -51.21
CA THR A 7 30.13 11.35 -51.61
C THR A 7 30.83 10.00 -51.75
N HIS A 8 31.15 9.35 -50.62
CA HIS A 8 31.37 7.91 -50.60
C HIS A 8 30.65 7.31 -49.40
N LEU A 9 29.42 6.83 -49.66
CA LEU A 9 28.73 5.94 -48.74
C LEU A 9 29.63 4.71 -48.53
N PRO A 10 30.02 4.35 -47.29
CA PRO A 10 30.92 3.22 -47.04
C PRO A 10 30.40 1.93 -47.71
N LEU A 11 31.29 1.13 -48.33
CA LEU A 11 30.91 -0.12 -49.01
C LEU A 11 30.06 -1.06 -48.13
N ALA A 12 30.23 -1.01 -46.81
CA ALA A 12 29.46 -1.79 -45.85
C ALA A 12 27.94 -1.52 -45.90
N LEU A 13 27.51 -0.29 -46.22
CA LEU A 13 26.09 0.07 -46.32
C LEU A 13 25.41 -0.37 -47.63
N ARG A 14 26.16 -0.94 -48.59
CA ARG A 14 25.58 -1.49 -49.83
C ARG A 14 25.13 -2.95 -49.70
N SER A 15 25.43 -3.61 -48.57
CA SER A 15 24.98 -4.97 -48.31
C SER A 15 23.52 -4.97 -47.83
N PRO A 16 22.60 -5.67 -48.51
CA PRO A 16 21.20 -5.74 -48.07
C PRO A 16 21.09 -6.35 -46.67
N ARG A 17 22.03 -7.23 -46.29
CA ARG A 17 22.08 -7.83 -44.94
C ARG A 17 22.42 -6.80 -43.87
N VAL A 18 23.31 -5.86 -44.15
CA VAL A 18 23.69 -4.79 -43.21
C VAL A 18 22.53 -3.80 -43.04
N LEU A 19 21.85 -3.44 -44.13
CA LEU A 19 20.66 -2.60 -44.06
C LEU A 19 19.52 -3.25 -43.27
N ILE A 20 19.27 -4.54 -43.48
CA ILE A 20 18.28 -5.31 -42.71
C ILE A 20 18.67 -5.35 -41.22
N ALA A 21 19.93 -5.63 -40.90
CA ALA A 21 20.40 -5.70 -39.52
C ALA A 21 20.27 -4.36 -38.78
N ILE A 22 20.61 -3.25 -39.45
CA ILE A 22 20.44 -1.89 -38.90
C ILE A 22 18.95 -1.63 -38.66
N GLY A 23 18.09 -1.87 -39.66
CA GLY A 23 16.65 -1.65 -39.53
C GLY A 23 16.01 -2.46 -38.41
N ALA A 24 16.35 -3.75 -38.31
CA ALA A 24 15.87 -4.62 -37.23
C ALA A 24 16.34 -4.13 -35.85
N THR A 25 17.60 -3.72 -35.72
CA THR A 25 18.16 -3.20 -34.46
C THR A 25 17.48 -1.88 -34.06
N THR A 26 17.28 -0.96 -35.02
CA THR A 26 16.58 0.30 -34.78
C THR A 26 15.13 0.06 -34.36
N ALA A 27 14.42 -0.84 -35.05
CA ALA A 27 13.03 -1.18 -34.70
C ALA A 27 12.94 -1.80 -33.30
N ALA A 28 13.85 -2.71 -32.94
CA ALA A 28 13.90 -3.30 -31.60
C ALA A 28 14.19 -2.25 -30.51
N ALA A 29 15.15 -1.35 -30.75
CA ALA A 29 15.48 -0.27 -29.82
C ALA A 29 14.30 0.69 -29.62
N ILE A 30 13.61 1.06 -30.71
CA ILE A 30 12.38 1.88 -30.63
C ILE A 30 11.30 1.14 -29.84
N GLY A 31 11.06 -0.15 -30.12
CA GLY A 31 10.08 -0.95 -29.39
C GLY A 31 10.35 -1.01 -27.89
N VAL A 32 11.60 -1.23 -27.48
CA VAL A 32 12.01 -1.24 -26.07
C VAL A 32 11.84 0.14 -25.44
N ALA A 33 12.27 1.20 -26.12
CA ALA A 33 12.14 2.57 -25.63
C ALA A 33 10.66 2.97 -25.47
N SER A 34 9.82 2.69 -26.47
CA SER A 34 8.38 2.91 -26.41
C SER A 34 7.76 2.13 -25.24
N TYR A 35 8.04 0.83 -25.12
CA TYR A 35 7.54 0.03 -23.99
C TYR A 35 7.96 0.61 -22.64
N ALA A 36 9.24 0.97 -22.47
CA ALA A 36 9.74 1.53 -21.22
C ALA A 36 9.10 2.89 -20.88
N LEU A 37 8.87 3.74 -21.89
CA LEU A 37 8.24 5.04 -21.73
C LEU A 37 6.73 4.94 -21.47
N THR A 38 6.05 3.94 -22.04
CA THR A 38 4.60 3.75 -21.88
C THR A 38 4.23 2.80 -20.74
N ARG A 39 5.20 2.08 -20.15
CA ARG A 39 4.95 1.17 -19.03
C ARG A 39 4.46 1.98 -17.84
N ARG A 40 3.24 1.66 -17.36
CA ARG A 40 2.67 2.29 -16.17
C ARG A 40 3.58 2.01 -14.98
N ARG A 41 3.93 3.08 -14.25
CA ARG A 41 4.58 2.95 -12.94
C ARG A 41 3.54 2.41 -11.95
N PRO A 42 3.92 1.50 -11.04
CA PRO A 42 3.00 1.03 -10.03
C PRO A 42 2.49 2.20 -9.21
N SER A 43 1.21 2.14 -8.82
CA SER A 43 0.60 3.18 -8.00
C SER A 43 1.23 3.20 -6.60
N ALA A 44 1.09 4.31 -5.86
CA ALA A 44 1.57 4.38 -4.49
C ALA A 44 0.93 3.30 -3.61
N GLU A 45 -0.34 2.99 -3.86
CA GLU A 45 -1.08 1.92 -3.18
C GLU A 45 -0.52 0.53 -3.51
N GLU A 46 -0.20 0.26 -4.78
CA GLU A 46 0.41 -1.01 -5.18
C GLU A 46 1.77 -1.21 -4.54
N ILE A 47 2.60 -0.15 -4.50
CA ILE A 47 3.90 -0.15 -3.83
C ILE A 47 3.72 -0.44 -2.34
N GLU A 48 2.77 0.23 -1.69
CA GLU A 48 2.52 0.06 -0.26
C GLU A 48 1.94 -1.33 0.06
N ARG A 49 1.09 -1.88 -0.79
CA ARG A 49 0.59 -3.26 -0.68
C ARG A 49 1.73 -4.27 -0.82
N GLU A 50 2.60 -4.11 -1.81
CA GLU A 50 3.77 -4.99 -1.99
C GLU A 50 4.71 -4.93 -0.78
N ARG A 51 4.94 -3.73 -0.22
CA ARG A 51 5.72 -3.56 1.02
C ARG A 51 5.11 -4.33 2.19
N ARG A 52 3.79 -4.19 2.39
CA ARG A 52 3.05 -4.89 3.46
C ARG A 52 3.09 -6.40 3.28
N GLU A 53 2.88 -6.90 2.05
CA GLU A 53 2.95 -8.32 1.73
C GLU A 53 4.36 -8.90 1.95
N LEU A 54 5.40 -8.15 1.57
CA LEU A 54 6.78 -8.55 1.82
C LEU A 54 7.02 -8.72 3.32
N LEU A 55 6.65 -7.74 4.15
CA LEU A 55 6.78 -7.85 5.61
C LEU A 55 5.94 -8.99 6.18
N ALA A 56 4.69 -9.15 5.73
CA ALA A 56 3.79 -10.24 6.10
C ALA A 56 4.36 -11.62 5.75
N ARG A 57 5.22 -11.71 4.74
CA ARG A 57 5.90 -12.94 4.33
C ARG A 57 7.20 -13.17 5.09
N VAL A 58 8.12 -12.19 5.13
CA VAL A 58 9.52 -12.39 5.57
C VAL A 58 9.92 -11.68 6.86
N GLY A 59 9.07 -10.80 7.40
CA GLY A 59 9.35 -10.06 8.62
C GLY A 59 9.42 -10.97 9.86
N ARG A 60 10.21 -10.55 10.86
CA ARG A 60 10.23 -11.18 12.19
C ARG A 60 9.09 -10.62 13.04
N ILE A 61 8.65 -11.41 14.02
CA ILE A 61 7.55 -11.05 14.91
C ILE A 61 8.09 -10.73 16.31
N THR A 62 7.54 -9.70 16.94
CA THR A 62 7.76 -9.33 18.34
C THR A 62 6.46 -8.81 18.96
N ASP A 63 6.38 -8.80 20.28
CA ASP A 63 5.27 -8.15 20.96
C ASP A 63 5.43 -6.62 20.93
N GLY A 64 4.30 -5.93 20.94
CA GLY A 64 4.20 -4.47 21.03
C GLY A 64 2.88 -4.04 21.67
N THR A 65 2.67 -2.72 21.76
CA THR A 65 1.48 -2.11 22.34
C THR A 65 0.97 -1.00 21.43
N ILE A 66 -0.34 -0.84 21.32
CA ILE A 66 -0.95 0.29 20.63
C ILE A 66 -0.86 1.52 21.54
N MET A 67 -0.35 2.62 21.00
CA MET A 67 -0.34 3.91 21.70
C MET A 67 -1.60 4.71 21.40
N ASP A 68 -2.00 4.76 20.13
CA ASP A 68 -3.16 5.54 19.70
C ASP A 68 -3.79 4.93 18.43
N THR A 69 -5.07 5.19 18.24
CA THR A 69 -5.81 4.85 17.02
C THR A 69 -6.54 6.10 16.56
N MET A 70 -6.12 6.65 15.42
CA MET A 70 -6.80 7.80 14.84
C MET A 70 -7.97 7.29 14.01
N VAL A 71 -9.11 7.93 14.17
CA VAL A 71 -10.30 7.69 13.35
C VAL A 71 -10.54 8.97 12.59
N ALA A 72 -10.49 8.92 11.26
CA ALA A 72 -11.01 10.01 10.44
C ALA A 72 -12.47 10.22 10.82
N GLU A 73 -12.76 11.34 11.50
CA GLU A 73 -14.14 11.76 11.75
C GLU A 73 -14.87 11.73 10.40
N VAL A 74 -16.00 11.01 10.36
CA VAL A 74 -16.89 11.02 9.21
C VAL A 74 -17.15 12.49 8.89
N ARG A 75 -16.55 12.98 7.81
CA ARG A 75 -16.83 14.32 7.28
C ARG A 75 -18.31 14.30 6.91
N GLN A 76 -19.16 14.69 7.85
CA GLN A 76 -20.55 15.01 7.56
C GLN A 76 -20.47 16.18 6.57
N PRO A 77 -20.89 16.01 5.30
CA PRO A 77 -21.21 17.19 4.53
C PRO A 77 -22.31 17.88 5.32
N ALA A 78 -22.06 19.12 5.74
CA ALA A 78 -23.01 19.95 6.45
C ALA A 78 -24.33 20.00 5.66
N LEU A 79 -25.25 19.09 5.97
CA LEU A 79 -26.64 19.16 5.54
C LEU A 79 -27.38 19.84 6.68
N ASP A 80 -27.09 21.13 6.85
CA ASP A 80 -27.81 22.05 7.71
C ASP A 80 -29.19 22.35 7.10
N LEU A 81 -30.07 21.35 6.88
CA LEU A 81 -31.42 21.56 6.33
C LEU A 81 -32.48 20.51 6.71
N ALA A 82 -32.37 19.78 7.83
CA ALA A 82 -33.46 18.89 8.29
C ALA A 82 -33.88 19.17 9.74
N ASP A 83 -35.17 19.47 9.92
CA ASP A 83 -35.85 19.82 11.19
C ASP A 83 -36.03 18.64 12.18
N ASP A 84 -35.39 17.50 11.94
CA ASP A 84 -35.37 16.38 12.89
C ASP A 84 -34.03 15.63 12.76
N PRO A 85 -33.06 15.84 13.68
CA PRO A 85 -31.84 15.07 13.68
C PRO A 85 -32.16 13.67 14.21
N GLU A 86 -32.48 12.75 13.30
CA GLU A 86 -32.36 11.32 13.58
C GLU A 86 -30.99 11.10 14.27
N PRO A 87 -30.94 10.46 15.46
CA PRO A 87 -29.68 10.24 16.14
C PRO A 87 -28.81 9.40 15.21
N VAL A 88 -27.82 10.05 14.58
CA VAL A 88 -26.83 9.41 13.74
C VAL A 88 -26.18 8.33 14.59
N ARG A 89 -26.60 7.07 14.40
CA ARG A 89 -25.90 5.92 14.98
C ARG A 89 -24.50 6.00 14.40
N PRO A 90 -23.45 6.25 15.21
CA PRO A 90 -22.11 6.14 14.69
C PRO A 90 -21.95 4.72 14.17
N GLY A 91 -21.66 4.60 12.87
CA GLY A 91 -21.21 3.33 12.30
C GLY A 91 -19.97 2.84 13.06
N PRO A 92 -19.54 1.59 12.86
CA PRO A 92 -18.30 1.10 13.46
C PRO A 92 -17.16 2.08 13.16
N LEU A 93 -16.57 2.67 14.20
CA LEU A 93 -15.45 3.60 14.06
C LEU A 93 -14.22 2.78 13.63
N THR A 94 -13.95 2.73 12.32
CA THR A 94 -12.76 2.10 11.76
C THR A 94 -11.62 3.12 11.75
N PRO A 95 -10.49 2.86 12.42
CA PRO A 95 -9.36 3.77 12.39
C PRO A 95 -8.71 3.79 11.00
N ASP A 96 -8.18 4.94 10.62
CA ASP A 96 -7.38 5.15 9.41
C ASP A 96 -5.88 5.11 9.71
N MET A 97 -5.48 5.35 10.96
CA MET A 97 -4.09 5.22 11.40
C MET A 97 -3.98 4.52 12.76
N ILE A 98 -2.97 3.64 12.89
CA ILE A 98 -2.61 2.99 14.16
C ILE A 98 -1.19 3.41 14.54
N VAL A 99 -1.04 4.01 15.72
CA VAL A 99 0.26 4.32 16.33
C VAL A 99 0.60 3.24 17.35
N TYR A 100 1.78 2.65 17.26
CA TYR A 100 2.21 1.54 18.11
C TYR A 100 3.68 1.64 18.46
N VAL A 101 4.03 0.96 19.55
CA VAL A 101 5.39 0.89 20.07
C VAL A 101 5.81 -0.56 20.28
N TYR A 102 7.08 -0.85 19.99
CA TYR A 102 7.69 -2.14 20.30
C TYR A 102 9.19 -1.95 20.56
N ARG A 103 9.85 -2.98 21.11
CA ARG A 103 11.25 -2.90 21.53
C ARG A 103 12.07 -4.07 21.01
N ILE A 104 13.25 -3.77 20.47
CA ILE A 104 14.20 -4.77 19.97
C ILE A 104 15.61 -4.37 20.38
N ALA A 105 16.38 -5.31 20.92
CA ALA A 105 17.77 -5.10 21.32
C ALA A 105 17.98 -3.86 22.23
N GLY A 106 16.98 -3.54 23.06
CA GLY A 106 17.01 -2.38 23.96
C GLY A 106 16.58 -1.04 23.32
N VAL A 107 16.32 -1.01 22.01
CA VAL A 107 15.84 0.18 21.29
C VAL A 107 14.32 0.13 21.17
N THR A 108 13.66 1.22 21.55
CA THR A 108 12.22 1.40 21.41
C THR A 108 11.91 2.08 20.09
N TYR A 109 10.98 1.52 19.33
CA TYR A 109 10.50 2.05 18.07
C TYR A 109 9.04 2.46 18.24
N GLU A 110 8.75 3.72 17.96
CA GLU A 110 7.41 4.26 17.82
C GLU A 110 7.13 4.42 16.33
N CYS A 111 6.03 3.83 15.87
CA CYS A 111 5.68 3.75 14.46
C CYS A 111 4.19 4.03 14.27
N ALA A 112 3.85 4.59 13.12
CA ALA A 112 2.48 4.78 12.70
C ALA A 112 2.24 4.00 11.40
N GLN A 113 1.12 3.29 11.33
CA GLN A 113 0.69 2.58 10.15
C GLN A 113 -0.64 3.16 9.66
N ASP A 114 -0.66 3.63 8.42
CA ASP A 114 -1.90 3.91 7.69
C ASP A 114 -2.60 2.57 7.37
N VAL A 115 -3.86 2.49 7.78
CA VAL A 115 -4.76 1.34 7.63
C VAL A 115 -6.05 1.71 6.90
N THR A 116 -6.09 2.88 6.24
CA THR A 116 -7.25 3.35 5.46
C THR A 116 -7.71 2.32 4.43
N MET A 117 -6.75 1.68 3.74
CA MET A 117 -7.02 0.63 2.74
C MET A 117 -7.27 -0.76 3.35
N LEU A 118 -7.25 -0.87 4.67
CA LEU A 118 -7.42 -2.10 5.45
C LEU A 118 -8.61 -2.01 6.40
N ALA A 119 -9.53 -1.07 6.21
CA ALA A 119 -10.67 -0.83 7.10
C ALA A 119 -11.49 -2.11 7.38
N ASP A 120 -11.65 -2.97 6.37
CA ASP A 120 -12.36 -4.26 6.50
C ASP A 120 -11.66 -5.26 7.44
N LEU A 121 -10.35 -5.11 7.65
CA LEU A 121 -9.55 -5.98 8.54
C LEU A 121 -9.34 -5.37 9.94
N VAL A 122 -9.68 -4.09 10.08
CA VAL A 122 -9.32 -3.27 11.23
C VAL A 122 -10.58 -2.74 11.89
N HIS A 123 -11.25 -3.63 12.64
CA HIS A 123 -12.48 -3.32 13.35
C HIS A 123 -12.43 -3.84 14.80
N GLY A 124 -12.80 -3.02 15.76
CA GLY A 124 -12.94 -3.45 17.15
C GLY A 124 -11.63 -3.74 17.83
N ILE A 125 -10.62 -2.95 17.49
CA ILE A 125 -9.29 -3.11 18.05
C ILE A 125 -9.35 -2.98 19.58
N ARG A 126 -8.78 -3.96 20.25
CA ARG A 126 -8.52 -3.92 21.69
C ARG A 126 -7.17 -3.29 21.96
N THR A 127 -7.17 -2.02 22.31
CA THR A 127 -5.97 -1.25 22.64
C THR A 127 -5.38 -1.61 24.01
N ASP A 128 -6.18 -2.28 24.86
CA ASP A 128 -5.81 -2.72 26.20
C ASP A 128 -4.99 -4.02 26.22
N LEU A 129 -4.81 -4.68 25.07
CA LEU A 129 -4.06 -5.91 24.94
C LEU A 129 -2.76 -5.76 24.15
N PRO A 130 -1.74 -6.58 24.44
CA PRO A 130 -0.55 -6.68 23.60
C PRO A 130 -0.90 -7.12 22.18
N ILE A 131 -0.25 -6.47 21.23
CA ILE A 131 -0.31 -6.78 19.80
C ILE A 131 0.97 -7.51 19.38
N GLN A 132 0.91 -8.14 18.22
CA GLN A 132 2.12 -8.59 17.53
C GLN A 132 2.50 -7.56 16.47
N VAL A 133 3.79 -7.25 16.41
CA VAL A 133 4.41 -6.38 15.40
C VAL A 133 5.29 -7.24 14.52
N ARG A 134 5.18 -7.04 13.20
CA ARG A 134 6.05 -7.68 12.22
C ARG A 134 6.98 -6.65 11.62
N TYR A 135 8.28 -6.91 11.64
CA TYR A 135 9.30 -5.93 11.29
C TYR A 135 10.40 -6.53 10.40
N ALA A 136 11.06 -5.68 9.61
CA ALA A 136 12.24 -6.07 8.85
C ALA A 136 13.48 -6.08 9.77
N PRO A 137 14.21 -7.21 9.92
CA PRO A 137 15.35 -7.27 10.85
C PRO A 137 16.49 -6.30 10.53
N GLN A 138 16.67 -5.98 9.24
CA GLN A 138 17.70 -5.08 8.75
C GLN A 138 17.32 -3.60 8.92
N ASN A 139 16.02 -3.32 9.09
CA ASN A 139 15.48 -1.98 9.30
C ASN A 139 14.24 -2.10 10.18
N PRO A 140 14.39 -2.18 11.52
CA PRO A 140 13.26 -2.43 12.41
C PRO A 140 12.14 -1.41 12.23
N ALA A 141 12.45 -0.12 12.08
CA ALA A 141 11.46 0.93 11.84
C ALA A 141 10.50 0.61 10.67
N ASN A 142 10.93 -0.17 9.69
CA ASN A 142 10.05 -0.76 8.69
C ASN A 142 9.25 -1.93 9.30
N SER A 143 8.09 -1.61 9.83
CA SER A 143 7.21 -2.53 10.56
C SER A 143 5.74 -2.35 10.22
N ILE A 144 4.94 -3.35 10.56
CA ILE A 144 3.48 -3.40 10.40
C ILE A 144 2.83 -4.15 11.57
N VAL A 145 1.58 -3.82 11.85
CA VAL A 145 0.70 -4.54 12.78
C VAL A 145 -0.43 -5.27 12.06
N VAL A 146 -0.72 -4.89 10.81
CA VAL A 146 -1.73 -5.51 9.97
C VAL A 146 -1.36 -5.45 8.49
N ALA A 147 -1.77 -6.46 7.72
CA ALA A 147 -1.67 -6.57 6.27
C ALA A 147 -2.78 -7.50 5.77
N GLU A 148 -2.96 -7.56 4.45
CA GLU A 148 -3.99 -8.35 3.78
C GLU A 148 -3.94 -9.84 4.15
N THR A 149 -2.74 -10.37 4.40
CA THR A 149 -2.51 -11.79 4.68
C THR A 149 -2.09 -12.08 6.12
N TRP A 150 -2.00 -11.06 6.98
CA TRP A 150 -1.51 -11.21 8.34
C TRP A 150 -2.01 -10.09 9.26
N SER A 151 -2.46 -10.43 10.47
CA SER A 151 -2.83 -9.44 11.49
C SER A 151 -2.23 -9.82 12.84
N GLY A 152 -1.59 -8.84 13.47
CA GLY A 152 -1.12 -8.92 14.85
C GLY A 152 -2.04 -8.21 15.85
N LEU A 153 -3.14 -7.60 15.37
CA LEU A 153 -4.10 -6.89 16.18
C LEU A 153 -4.99 -7.85 16.98
N ARG A 154 -5.42 -7.43 18.16
CA ARG A 154 -6.45 -8.12 18.94
C ARG A 154 -7.79 -7.49 18.59
N LEU A 155 -8.65 -8.24 17.91
CA LEU A 155 -10.00 -7.78 17.57
C LEU A 155 -10.97 -8.24 18.67
N GLY A 156 -11.85 -7.34 19.07
CA GLY A 156 -12.97 -7.64 19.94
C GLY A 156 -14.04 -8.41 19.19
N THR A 157 -14.77 -9.27 19.89
CA THR A 157 -15.97 -9.90 19.36
C THR A 157 -17.06 -8.84 19.26
N TYR A 158 -17.19 -8.17 18.12
CA TYR A 158 -18.46 -7.51 17.82
C TYR A 158 -19.48 -8.59 17.48
N PRO A 159 -20.66 -8.61 18.12
CA PRO A 159 -21.72 -9.49 17.69
C PRO A 159 -22.04 -9.17 16.24
N ASN A 160 -22.05 -10.21 15.41
CA ASN A 160 -22.52 -10.13 14.03
C ASN A 160 -23.93 -9.48 14.07
N GLN A 161 -24.16 -8.38 13.34
CA GLN A 161 -25.42 -7.62 13.43
C GLN A 161 -26.67 -8.49 13.16
N THR A 162 -26.49 -9.61 12.46
CA THR A 162 -27.49 -10.66 12.23
C THR A 162 -28.04 -11.32 13.50
N GLU A 163 -27.30 -11.29 14.62
CA GLU A 163 -27.73 -11.88 15.89
C GLU A 163 -28.47 -10.88 16.80
N VAL A 164 -28.18 -9.59 16.65
CA VAL A 164 -28.88 -8.52 17.38
C VAL A 164 -30.32 -8.40 16.89
N GLU A 165 -30.53 -8.42 15.57
CA GLU A 165 -31.88 -8.34 14.96
C GLU A 165 -32.77 -9.54 15.31
N ARG A 166 -32.20 -10.73 15.55
CA ARG A 166 -32.94 -11.92 16.00
C ARG A 166 -33.35 -11.89 17.46
N ARG A 167 -32.60 -11.18 18.32
CA ARG A 167 -32.90 -11.07 19.76
C ARG A 167 -33.99 -10.05 20.04
N ASP A 168 -34.09 -9.02 19.20
CA ASP A 168 -35.13 -7.99 19.30
C ASP A 168 -36.46 -8.41 18.65
N ALA A 169 -36.49 -9.59 17.99
CA ALA A 169 -37.66 -10.17 17.34
C ALA A 169 -38.40 -11.23 18.19
N ILE A 170 -38.07 -11.37 19.48
CA ILE A 170 -38.70 -12.30 20.46
C ILE A 170 -39.19 -11.50 21.66
#